data_AF-A0AA38Y1J5-F1
#
_entry.id   AF-A0AA38Y1J5-F1
#
_cell.length_a   1.000
_cell.length_b   1.000
_cell.length_c   1.000
_cell.angle_alpha   90.00
_cell.angle_beta   90.00
_cell.angle_gamma   90.00
#
_symmetry.space_group_name_H-M   'P 1'
#
loop_
_entity.id
_entity.type
_entity.pdbx_description
1 polymer ?
#
loop_
_entity_poly.entity_id
_entity_poly.type
_entity_poly.pdbx_seq_one_letter_code
_entity_poly.pdbx_strand_id
1 'polypeptide(L)'
;MFRMSKTLDVITLFHKPSISASVRVQNLLKQASAQAEQTATEDQAADHTAQNETVTRDPFELEVTEAAPTPDQLKSIFEYLGGGGVAGELVKGAASQSDALRKVNEDANAFTRPVVVDWGRGKAVVGDKKSEILKLLKADGK
;
A
#
# COMPACT_ATOMS: atom_id res chain seq x y z
N MET A 1 -3.76 -11.03 -31.43
CA MET A 1 -2.58 -10.73 -30.59
C MET A 1 -2.98 -11.00 -29.14
N PHE A 2 -2.57 -12.15 -28.57
CA PHE A 2 -2.82 -12.43 -27.16
C PHE A 2 -1.91 -11.54 -26.33
N ARG A 3 -2.47 -10.57 -25.62
CA ARG A 3 -1.73 -9.86 -24.58
C ARG A 3 -1.56 -10.84 -23.43
N MET A 4 -0.33 -11.25 -23.16
CA MET A 4 0.01 -11.91 -21.90
C MET A 4 -0.51 -11.02 -20.78
N SER A 5 -1.38 -11.57 -19.92
CA SER A 5 -1.89 -10.89 -18.73
C SER A 5 -0.69 -10.52 -17.88
N LYS A 6 -0.27 -9.25 -17.93
CA LYS A 6 0.70 -8.72 -16.98
C LYS A 6 0.07 -8.93 -15.61
N THR A 7 0.77 -9.64 -14.72
CA THR A 7 0.35 -9.78 -13.33
C THR A 7 0.20 -8.37 -12.75
N LEU A 8 -0.99 -8.05 -12.24
CA LEU A 8 -1.23 -6.75 -11.63
C LEU A 8 -0.33 -6.62 -10.39
N ASP A 9 0.21 -5.43 -10.18
CA ASP A 9 0.87 -5.13 -8.91
C ASP A 9 -0.16 -5.27 -7.78
N VAL A 10 0.27 -5.77 -6.63
CA VAL A 10 -0.59 -5.89 -5.45
C VAL A 10 -0.26 -4.76 -4.49
N ILE A 11 -1.29 -4.01 -4.09
CA ILE A 11 -1.25 -3.06 -2.99
C ILE A 11 -2.06 -3.61 -1.83
N THR A 12 -1.41 -3.86 -0.69
CA THR A 12 -2.08 -4.30 0.53
C THR A 12 -2.26 -3.14 1.50
N LEU A 13 -3.47 -2.98 2.00
CA LEU A 13 -3.80 -2.13 3.14
C LEU A 13 -4.00 -2.99 4.40
N PHE A 14 -3.12 -2.81 5.38
CA PHE A 14 -3.34 -3.30 6.73
C PHE A 14 -4.30 -2.34 7.46
N HIS A 15 -5.56 -2.75 7.56
CA HIS A 15 -6.70 -1.94 7.99
C HIS A 15 -7.10 -2.22 9.44
N LYS A 16 -7.74 -1.24 10.10
CA LYS A 16 -8.48 -1.42 11.36
C LYS A 16 -9.73 -0.53 11.33
N PRO A 17 -10.95 -1.08 11.29
CA PRO A 17 -12.18 -0.29 11.15
C PRO A 17 -12.42 0.70 12.29
N SER A 18 -11.95 0.39 13.50
CA SER A 18 -12.04 1.27 14.66
C SER A 18 -11.11 2.49 14.62
N ILE A 19 -10.25 2.60 13.60
CA ILE A 19 -9.37 3.76 13.38
C ILE A 19 -9.91 4.56 12.19
N SER A 20 -10.39 5.79 12.43
CA SER A 20 -10.93 6.67 11.38
C SER A 20 -9.92 6.96 10.27
N ALA A 21 -8.63 7.09 10.62
CA ALA A 21 -7.55 7.24 9.64
C ALA A 21 -7.47 6.04 8.68
N SER A 22 -7.66 4.83 9.21
CA SER A 22 -7.64 3.60 8.42
C SER A 22 -8.82 3.52 7.45
N VAL A 23 -10.01 3.97 7.87
CA VAL A 23 -11.20 4.05 7.00
C VAL A 23 -11.00 5.07 5.88
N ARG A 24 -10.40 6.24 6.17
CA ARG A 24 -10.08 7.24 5.13
C ARG A 24 -9.13 6.69 4.08
N VAL A 25 -8.06 6.00 4.50
CA VAL A 25 -7.09 5.39 3.58
C VAL A 25 -7.74 4.28 2.75
N GLN A 26 -8.59 3.44 3.35
CA GLN A 26 -9.34 2.42 2.63
C GLN A 26 -10.20 3.02 1.51
N ASN A 27 -10.96 4.08 1.81
CA ASN A 27 -11.80 4.74 0.81
C ASN A 27 -10.98 5.38 -0.31
N LEU A 28 -9.84 6.00 0.02
CA LEU A 28 -8.92 6.56 -0.96
C LEU A 28 -8.38 5.49 -1.92
N LEU A 29 -7.91 4.36 -1.37
CA LEU A 29 -7.36 3.27 -2.18
C LEU A 29 -8.42 2.60 -3.06
N LYS A 30 -9.64 2.42 -2.55
CA LYS A 30 -10.77 1.89 -3.34
C LYS A 30 -11.11 2.80 -4.52
N GLN A 31 -11.18 4.11 -4.29
CA GLN A 31 -11.40 5.08 -5.36
C GLN A 31 -10.25 5.03 -6.38
N ALA A 32 -9.02 4.92 -5.90
CA ALA A 32 -7.85 4.85 -6.77
C ALA A 32 -7.80 3.59 -7.65
N SER A 33 -8.13 2.44 -7.08
CA SER A 33 -8.22 1.16 -7.81
C SER A 33 -9.29 1.22 -8.91
N ALA A 34 -10.49 1.73 -8.59
CA ALA A 34 -11.56 1.90 -9.58
C ALA A 34 -11.19 2.89 -10.70
N GLN A 35 -10.49 3.98 -10.39
CA GLN A 35 -10.00 4.94 -11.38
C GLN A 35 -8.98 4.31 -12.33
N ALA A 36 -8.02 3.54 -11.80
CA ALA A 36 -6.99 2.89 -12.61
C ALA A 36 -7.59 1.89 -13.61
N GLU A 37 -8.62 1.14 -13.21
CA GLU A 37 -9.35 0.23 -14.10
C GLU A 37 -10.12 0.94 -15.23
N GLN A 38 -10.73 2.10 -14.92
CA GLN A 38 -11.46 2.90 -15.90
C GLN A 38 -10.52 3.48 -16.97
N THR A 39 -9.42 4.12 -16.55
CA THR A 39 -8.42 4.67 -17.48
C THR A 39 -7.81 3.58 -18.37
N ALA A 40 -7.55 2.39 -17.81
CA ALA A 40 -7.07 1.27 -18.61
C ALA A 40 -8.07 0.77 -19.66
N THR A 41 -9.37 1.03 -19.50
CA THR A 41 -10.39 0.69 -20.50
C THR A 41 -10.49 1.78 -21.58
N GLU A 42 -10.34 3.04 -21.19
CA GLU A 42 -10.41 4.20 -22.09
C GLU A 42 -9.17 4.32 -23.01
N ASP A 43 -7.97 4.09 -22.47
CA ASP A 43 -6.70 4.11 -23.23
C ASP A 43 -6.58 2.97 -24.27
N GLN A 44 -7.51 2.01 -24.29
CA GLN A 44 -7.62 1.00 -25.34
C GLN A 44 -8.50 1.43 -26.53
N ALA A 45 -9.17 2.59 -26.44
CA ALA A 45 -10.20 2.99 -27.40
C ALA A 45 -9.92 4.32 -28.14
N ALA A 46 -9.09 5.24 -27.64
CA ALA A 46 -8.70 6.43 -28.40
C ALA A 46 -7.42 7.12 -27.87
N ASP A 47 -6.69 7.73 -28.82
CA ASP A 47 -5.67 8.75 -28.60
C ASP A 47 -6.35 10.04 -28.08
N HIS A 48 -6.09 10.44 -26.82
CA HIS A 48 -5.88 11.83 -26.36
C HIS A 48 -6.01 11.99 -24.82
N THR A 49 -4.92 12.48 -24.24
CA THR A 49 -4.72 13.37 -23.06
C THR A 49 -5.89 13.78 -22.15
N ALA A 50 -5.61 13.55 -20.85
CA ALA A 50 -5.86 14.42 -19.69
C ALA A 50 -7.24 14.40 -19.01
N GLN A 51 -7.48 13.43 -18.09
CA GLN A 51 -8.44 13.63 -16.98
C GLN A 51 -8.37 12.62 -15.82
N ASN A 52 -7.22 12.48 -15.13
CA ASN A 52 -7.20 12.22 -13.68
C ASN A 52 -5.78 12.36 -13.09
N GLU A 53 -5.44 13.52 -12.51
CA GLU A 53 -4.10 13.71 -11.92
C GLU A 53 -3.89 12.94 -10.59
N THR A 54 -4.93 12.31 -10.05
CA THR A 54 -4.86 11.64 -8.74
C THR A 54 -4.26 10.25 -8.80
N VAL A 55 -4.47 9.51 -9.89
CA VAL A 55 -3.95 8.15 -10.10
C VAL A 55 -3.54 8.03 -11.56
N THR A 56 -2.24 7.94 -11.81
CA THR A 56 -1.66 7.85 -13.16
C THR A 56 -0.97 6.51 -13.41
N ARG A 57 -1.22 5.51 -12.55
CA ARG A 57 -0.58 4.19 -12.63
C ARG A 57 -1.46 3.18 -13.37
N ASP A 58 -0.79 2.14 -13.89
CA ASP A 58 -1.42 0.90 -14.34
C ASP A 58 -2.39 0.33 -13.26
N PRO A 59 -3.45 -0.39 -13.67
CA PRO A 59 -4.32 -1.13 -12.76
C PRO A 59 -3.52 -1.98 -11.76
N PHE A 60 -4.05 -2.11 -10.56
CA PHE A 60 -3.45 -2.85 -9.47
C PHE A 60 -4.53 -3.56 -8.66
N GLU A 61 -4.15 -4.67 -8.04
CA GLU A 61 -5.03 -5.38 -7.12
C GLU A 61 -4.95 -4.75 -5.74
N LEU A 62 -6.10 -4.34 -5.19
CA LEU A 62 -6.19 -3.81 -3.84
C LEU A 62 -6.61 -4.92 -2.87
N GLU A 63 -5.67 -5.35 -2.03
CA GLU A 63 -5.97 -6.24 -0.90
C GLU A 63 -6.20 -5.41 0.37
N VAL A 64 -7.27 -5.69 1.11
CA VAL A 64 -7.51 -5.07 2.42
C VAL A 64 -7.59 -6.16 3.47
N THR A 65 -6.74 -6.07 4.49
CA THR A 65 -6.66 -7.08 5.55
C THR A 65 -6.66 -6.46 6.94
N GLU A 66 -7.42 -7.07 7.85
CA GLU A 66 -7.42 -6.71 9.27
C GLU A 66 -6.44 -7.56 10.08
N ALA A 67 -5.89 -8.62 9.49
CA ALA A 67 -4.86 -9.46 10.11
C ALA A 67 -3.53 -8.70 10.19
N ALA A 68 -2.67 -9.08 11.14
CA ALA A 68 -1.29 -8.58 11.18
C ALA A 68 -0.48 -9.15 10.01
N PRO A 69 0.61 -8.47 9.57
CA PRO A 69 1.50 -9.03 8.56
C PRO A 69 2.11 -10.33 9.06
N THR A 70 2.38 -11.26 8.14
CA THR A 70 3.23 -12.41 8.45
C THR A 70 4.66 -11.95 8.79
N PRO A 71 5.47 -12.78 9.46
CA PRO A 71 6.86 -12.41 9.79
C PRO A 71 7.68 -11.98 8.57
N ASP A 72 7.51 -12.62 7.42
CA ASP A 72 8.25 -12.28 6.21
C ASP A 72 7.71 -11.01 5.55
N GLN A 73 6.38 -10.82 5.53
CA GLN A 73 5.79 -9.54 5.12
C GLN A 73 6.32 -8.38 5.98
N LEU A 74 6.41 -8.56 7.30
CA LEU A 74 6.91 -7.54 8.21
C LEU A 74 8.37 -7.16 7.92
N LYS A 75 9.23 -8.15 7.62
CA LYS A 75 10.62 -7.90 7.20
C LYS A 75 10.68 -7.10 5.90
N SER A 76 9.92 -7.49 4.88
CA SER A 76 9.88 -6.77 3.61
C SER A 76 9.38 -5.32 3.79
N ILE A 77 8.39 -5.08 4.65
CA ILE A 77 7.93 -3.73 4.96
C ILE A 77 9.04 -2.90 5.60
N PHE A 78 9.86 -3.47 6.48
CA PHE A 78 11.03 -2.76 7.02
C PHE A 78 12.04 -2.36 5.95
N GLU A 79 12.30 -3.24 4.99
CA GLU A 79 13.18 -2.96 3.85
C GLU A 79 12.62 -1.81 2.99
N TYR A 80 11.32 -1.83 2.70
CA TYR A 80 10.64 -0.78 1.91
C TYR A 80 10.60 0.59 2.58
N LEU A 81 10.69 0.62 3.91
CA LEU A 81 10.78 1.84 4.71
C LEU A 81 12.23 2.34 4.88
N GLY A 82 13.23 1.68 4.27
CA GLY A 82 14.63 2.11 4.31
C GLY A 82 15.45 1.51 5.46
N GLY A 83 14.99 0.43 6.09
CA GLY A 83 15.79 -0.46 6.94
C GLY A 83 16.20 0.05 8.34
N GLY A 84 16.23 1.37 8.59
CA GLY A 84 16.71 1.97 9.86
C GLY A 84 15.68 2.82 10.59
N GLY A 85 15.57 2.67 11.92
CA GLY A 85 14.83 3.59 12.82
C GLY A 85 13.30 3.50 12.80
N VAL A 86 12.70 2.75 11.87
CA VAL A 86 11.24 2.65 11.71
C VAL A 86 10.57 1.56 12.55
N ALA A 87 11.33 0.80 13.34
CA ALA A 87 10.79 -0.29 14.17
C ALA A 87 9.66 0.17 15.09
N GLY A 88 9.87 1.28 15.80
CA GLY A 88 8.88 1.88 16.69
C GLY A 88 7.70 2.55 15.97
N GLU A 89 7.90 2.99 14.72
CA GLU A 89 6.82 3.57 13.89
C GLU A 89 5.88 2.45 13.41
N LEU A 90 6.44 1.31 13.00
CA LEU A 90 5.67 0.18 12.48
C LEU A 90 5.09 -0.71 13.58
N VAL A 91 5.80 -0.88 14.69
CA VAL A 91 5.38 -1.71 15.82
C VAL A 91 5.60 -0.95 17.13
N LYS A 92 4.50 -0.69 17.84
CA LYS A 92 4.50 0.12 19.06
C LYS A 92 5.44 -0.47 20.12
N GLY A 93 6.39 0.37 20.55
CA GLY A 93 7.35 0.02 21.60
C GLY A 93 8.43 -0.97 21.18
N ALA A 94 8.60 -1.24 19.88
CA ALA A 94 9.71 -2.04 19.37
C ALA A 94 11.01 -1.22 19.30
N ALA A 95 12.09 -1.77 19.87
CA ALA A 95 13.42 -1.14 19.81
C ALA A 95 14.24 -1.58 18.58
N SER A 96 13.90 -2.72 17.99
CA SER A 96 14.59 -3.32 16.84
C SER A 96 13.61 -4.10 15.96
N GLN A 97 14.04 -4.49 14.76
CA GLN A 97 13.23 -5.34 13.89
C GLN A 97 12.92 -6.71 14.53
N SER A 98 13.89 -7.30 15.25
CA SER A 98 13.70 -8.57 15.97
C SER A 98 12.69 -8.43 17.12
N ASP A 99 12.75 -7.33 17.86
CA ASP A 99 11.77 -7.05 18.92
C ASP A 99 10.38 -6.74 18.35
N ALA A 100 10.31 -6.06 17.20
CA ALA A 100 9.07 -5.84 16.46
C ALA A 100 8.41 -7.16 16.03
N LEU A 101 9.18 -8.09 15.46
CA LEU A 101 8.69 -9.43 15.08
C LEU A 101 8.14 -10.19 16.29
N ARG A 102 8.85 -10.17 17.42
CA ARG A 102 8.39 -10.80 18.66
C ARG A 102 7.07 -10.19 19.15
N LYS A 103 7.00 -8.86 19.19
CA LYS A 103 5.81 -8.12 19.67
C LYS A 103 4.58 -8.35 18.81
N VAL A 104 4.71 -8.37 17.48
CA VAL A 104 3.56 -8.63 16.59
C VAL A 104 3.06 -10.07 16.74
N ASN A 105 3.97 -11.02 16.99
CA ASN A 105 3.60 -12.41 17.27
C ASN A 105 2.89 -12.59 18.62
N GLU A 106 3.27 -11.79 19.64
CA GLU A 106 2.64 -11.78 20.96
C GLU A 106 1.29 -11.02 20.96
N ASP A 107 1.23 -9.87 20.29
CA ASP A 107 0.04 -9.03 20.14
C ASP A 107 -0.03 -8.39 18.74
N ALA A 108 -0.95 -8.88 17.92
CA ALA A 108 -1.23 -8.32 16.60
C ALA A 108 -1.63 -6.83 16.62
N ASN A 109 -2.12 -6.30 17.77
CA ASN A 109 -2.46 -4.88 17.92
C ASN A 109 -1.24 -3.98 18.16
N ALA A 110 -0.07 -4.56 18.44
CA ALA A 110 1.19 -3.81 18.50
C ALA A 110 1.57 -3.26 17.12
N PHE A 111 1.12 -3.90 16.03
CA PHE A 111 1.31 -3.41 14.66
C PHE A 111 0.52 -2.12 14.42
N THR A 112 1.20 -1.08 13.97
CA THR A 112 0.60 0.22 13.63
C THR A 112 -0.33 0.07 12.42
N ARG A 113 -1.49 0.73 12.45
CA ARG A 113 -2.46 0.75 11.35
C ARG A 113 -3.02 2.17 11.17
N PRO A 114 -3.31 2.61 9.93
CA PRO A 114 -3.11 1.87 8.68
C PRO A 114 -1.64 1.77 8.24
N VAL A 115 -1.32 0.75 7.47
CA VAL A 115 -0.07 0.65 6.69
C VAL A 115 -0.44 0.25 5.27
N VAL A 116 0.03 1.02 4.29
CA VAL A 116 -0.14 0.74 2.86
C VAL A 116 1.17 0.18 2.33
N VAL A 117 1.12 -0.92 1.59
CA VAL A 117 2.30 -1.57 1.01
C VAL A 117 2.06 -1.83 -0.46
N ASP A 118 2.94 -1.32 -1.31
CA ASP A 118 3.04 -1.68 -2.74
C ASP A 118 4.14 -2.71 -2.90
N TRP A 119 3.74 -3.97 -3.09
CA TRP A 119 4.66 -5.09 -3.24
C TRP A 119 5.38 -5.09 -4.59
N GLY A 120 4.74 -4.57 -5.63
CA GLY A 120 5.32 -4.50 -6.97
C GLY A 120 6.48 -3.52 -7.04
N ARG A 121 6.40 -2.41 -6.29
CA ARG A 121 7.39 -1.33 -6.30
C ARG A 121 8.29 -1.29 -5.06
N GLY A 122 8.04 -2.16 -4.08
CA GLY A 122 8.79 -2.20 -2.84
C GLY A 122 8.70 -0.90 -2.03
N LYS A 123 7.50 -0.32 -1.94
CA LYS A 123 7.23 0.93 -1.19
C LYS A 123 6.20 0.68 -0.10
N ALA A 124 6.35 1.34 1.03
CA ALA A 124 5.38 1.30 2.11
C ALA A 124 5.14 2.69 2.71
N VAL A 125 3.94 2.93 3.22
CA VAL A 125 3.55 4.16 3.91
C VAL A 125 2.84 3.79 5.21
N VAL A 126 3.35 4.32 6.32
CA VAL A 126 2.73 4.18 7.65
C VAL A 126 1.81 5.36 7.92
N GLY A 127 0.60 5.08 8.40
CA GLY A 127 -0.41 6.08 8.74
C GLY A 127 -1.21 6.59 7.54
N ASP A 128 -1.85 7.75 7.71
CA ASP A 128 -2.73 8.37 6.71
C ASP A 128 -2.10 9.60 6.03
N LYS A 129 -0.78 9.58 5.86
CA LYS A 129 0.01 10.62 5.17
C LYS A 129 -0.42 10.70 3.70
N LYS A 130 -1.51 11.43 3.41
CA LYS A 130 -2.18 11.47 2.10
C LYS A 130 -1.22 11.78 0.94
N SER A 131 -0.29 12.72 1.12
CA SER A 131 0.70 13.05 0.08
C SER A 131 1.61 11.87 -0.27
N GLU A 132 2.06 11.11 0.72
CA GLU A 132 2.92 9.93 0.51
C GLU A 132 2.13 8.79 -0.13
N ILE A 133 0.88 8.59 0.28
CA ILE A 133 -0.02 7.60 -0.35
C ILE A 133 -0.27 7.97 -1.82
N LEU A 134 -0.54 9.24 -2.12
CA LEU A 134 -0.70 9.70 -3.50
C LEU A 134 0.58 9.54 -4.32
N LYS A 135 1.77 9.77 -3.74
CA LYS A 135 3.04 9.49 -4.43
C LYS A 135 3.20 8.01 -4.75
N LEU A 136 2.82 7.12 -3.82
CA LEU A 136 2.84 5.66 -4.04
C LEU A 136 1.89 5.25 -5.18
N LEU A 137 0.73 5.92 -5.30
CA LEU A 137 -0.27 5.66 -6.33
C LEU A 137 0.03 6.30 -7.69
N LYS A 138 0.96 7.25 -7.78
CA LYS A 138 1.38 7.84 -9.06
C LYS A 138 2.35 6.90 -9.78
N ALA A 139 2.34 6.89 -11.11
CA ALA A 139 3.40 6.22 -11.86
C ALA A 139 4.76 6.85 -11.50
N ASP A 140 5.79 6.02 -11.31
CA ASP A 140 7.16 6.54 -11.28
C ASP A 140 7.43 7.10 -12.68
N GLY A 141 7.48 8.43 -12.79
CA GLY A 141 7.70 9.12 -14.05
C GLY A 141 8.98 8.58 -14.70
N LYS A 142 8.83 8.03 -15.91
CA LYS A 142 9.95 7.57 -16.72
C LYS A 142 10.34 8.64 -17.72
#